data_AF-A0A819Z5E1-F1
#
_entry.id   AF-A0A819Z5E1-F1
#
_cell.length_a   1.000
_cell.length_b   1.000
_cell.length_c   1.000
_cell.angle_alpha   90.00
_cell.angle_beta   90.00
_cell.angle_gamma   90.00
#
_symmetry.space_group_name_H-M   'P 1'
#
loop_
_entity.id
_entity.type
_entity.pdbx_description
1 polymer ?
#
loop_
_entity_poly.entity_id
_entity_poly.type
_entity_poly.pdbx_seq_one_letter_code
_entity_poly.pdbx_strand_id
1 'polypeptide(L)'
;KINASKRTDSVTDVVQLLRDSCFTNSRSTFYAPGNTGSLLRQMLKQEHLKDIPFKKQNTFCFDSESFRYLAARRNDIYFDEFVKQESLNSWTTSVTESVRLLAFILNLKPYDLNEWQSIRKAILEIAMLARPLMETLRLILYNWILYERAQSHNRIILSSNFVTSELCSNCAQSNIVKVGPFYIMEYQSNTNKTTKDCLCPFDEQHFLIEFIVKHEFVSKSTKLSVSDEKNSFYDLLFQCDKLTHFLQQKRLSNENDPFIAILKQFQNEEQKIHDNFNTDANANKRIQDVLDYLKPIREQDSKRLIESNEILSLSEVYKLIDKLKAIPEVKQQIETIKESRRLMMHAHDCSVKIPSMKNKTFSELMNSS
;
A
#
# COMPACT_ATOMS: atom_id res chain seq x y z
N LYS A 1 26.78 19.18 1.25
CA LYS A 1 26.69 19.11 -0.23
C LYS A 1 27.23 17.75 -0.67
N ILE A 2 26.58 17.14 -1.68
CA ILE A 2 26.65 15.74 -2.15
C ILE A 2 25.79 14.81 -1.26
N ASN A 3 24.49 14.61 -1.49
CA ASN A 3 23.69 14.00 -2.59
C ASN A 3 23.72 12.47 -2.70
N ALA A 4 22.49 11.94 -2.68
CA ALA A 4 21.93 10.73 -3.29
C ALA A 4 22.23 9.35 -2.67
N SER A 5 21.18 8.67 -2.20
CA SER A 5 20.67 7.50 -2.93
C SER A 5 19.24 7.15 -2.51
N LYS A 6 18.43 6.92 -3.54
CA LYS A 6 17.03 6.49 -3.57
C LYS A 6 16.82 5.20 -2.76
N ARG A 7 15.67 5.05 -2.11
CA ARG A 7 15.09 3.72 -1.86
C ARG A 7 13.56 3.75 -1.94
N THR A 8 13.10 3.00 -2.92
CA THR A 8 11.73 2.75 -3.38
C THR A 8 11.06 1.60 -2.62
N ASP A 9 9.80 1.83 -2.29
CA ASP A 9 8.59 0.98 -2.38
C ASP A 9 8.33 -0.30 -1.56
N SER A 10 7.04 -0.42 -1.24
CA SER A 10 6.31 -1.00 -0.11
C SER A 10 5.96 -2.50 -0.17
N VAL A 11 6.57 -3.29 -1.05
CA VAL A 11 6.42 -4.77 -1.03
C VAL A 11 7.61 -5.44 -0.35
N THR A 12 8.63 -4.63 -0.05
CA THR A 12 9.93 -5.12 0.36
C THR A 12 9.96 -5.57 1.82
N ASP A 13 9.17 -5.07 2.76
CA ASP A 13 9.47 -5.20 4.20
C ASP A 13 9.28 -6.60 4.83
N VAL A 14 8.30 -7.41 4.39
CA VAL A 14 8.17 -8.81 4.85
C VAL A 14 9.18 -9.71 4.14
N VAL A 15 9.43 -9.43 2.87
CA VAL A 15 10.54 -10.04 2.12
C VAL A 15 11.87 -9.61 2.72
N GLN A 16 12.00 -8.39 3.27
CA GLN A 16 13.22 -7.80 3.83
C GLN A 16 13.52 -8.40 5.19
N LEU A 17 12.52 -8.66 6.04
CA LEU A 17 12.72 -9.43 7.28
C LEU A 17 13.18 -10.88 7.02
N LEU A 18 12.65 -11.52 5.96
CA LEU A 18 13.18 -12.80 5.49
C LEU A 18 14.56 -12.65 4.82
N ARG A 19 14.81 -11.59 4.04
CA ARG A 19 16.09 -11.27 3.38
C ARG A 19 17.20 -10.94 4.38
N ASP A 20 16.84 -10.29 5.48
CA ASP A 20 17.73 -9.92 6.58
C ASP A 20 18.02 -11.12 7.51
N SER A 21 17.26 -12.21 7.37
CA SER A 21 17.49 -13.50 8.04
C SER A 21 18.12 -14.55 7.13
N CYS A 22 18.13 -14.31 5.81
CA CYS A 22 18.63 -15.19 4.76
C CYS A 22 19.88 -14.57 4.12
N PHE A 23 21.06 -14.93 4.62
CA PHE A 23 22.31 -14.39 4.11
C PHE A 23 22.85 -15.25 2.98
N THR A 24 23.26 -14.63 1.87
CA THR A 24 24.11 -15.30 0.86
C THR A 24 25.55 -15.32 1.38
N ASN A 25 25.84 -16.25 2.27
CA ASN A 25 27.16 -16.38 2.88
C ASN A 25 27.91 -17.52 2.23
N SER A 26 29.01 -17.18 1.56
CA SER A 26 29.85 -18.15 0.87
C SER A 26 30.75 -18.89 1.85
N ARG A 27 31.38 -19.95 1.34
CA ARG A 27 32.33 -20.83 2.04
C ARG A 27 33.41 -20.11 2.86
N SER A 28 33.81 -18.89 2.47
CA SER A 28 34.79 -18.07 3.19
C SER A 28 34.35 -17.67 4.60
N THR A 29 33.06 -17.80 4.91
CA THR A 29 32.48 -17.54 6.23
C THR A 29 32.07 -18.81 6.98
N PHE A 30 32.42 -20.00 6.46
CA PHE A 30 31.98 -21.30 6.97
C PHE A 30 30.45 -21.41 7.12
N TYR A 31 29.71 -20.79 6.20
CA TYR A 31 28.24 -20.74 6.23
C TYR A 31 27.69 -20.11 7.54
N ALA A 32 28.47 -19.20 8.14
CA ALA A 32 28.07 -18.41 9.28
C ALA A 32 27.83 -16.95 8.86
N PRO A 33 27.10 -16.15 9.67
CA PRO A 33 26.80 -14.74 9.38
C PRO A 33 28.01 -13.83 9.12
N GLY A 34 29.24 -14.29 9.38
CA GLY A 34 30.47 -13.54 9.17
C GLY A 34 30.43 -12.13 9.78
N ASN A 35 30.94 -11.15 9.03
CA ASN A 35 30.92 -9.73 9.39
C ASN A 35 29.50 -9.13 9.39
N THR A 36 28.55 -9.74 8.67
CA THR A 36 27.15 -9.30 8.64
C THR A 36 26.48 -9.56 9.99
N GLY A 37 26.89 -10.61 10.71
CA GLY A 37 26.34 -10.95 12.02
C GLY A 37 26.67 -9.95 13.13
N SER A 38 27.83 -9.26 13.08
CA SER A 38 28.14 -8.20 14.05
C SER A 38 27.28 -6.95 13.80
N LEU A 39 27.09 -6.57 12.54
CA LEU A 39 26.22 -5.46 12.14
C LEU A 39 24.76 -5.73 12.53
N LEU A 40 24.24 -6.93 12.25
CA LEU A 40 22.88 -7.29 12.65
C LEU A 40 22.68 -7.24 14.16
N ARG A 41 23.65 -7.75 14.94
CA ARG A 41 23.60 -7.65 16.41
C ARG A 41 23.58 -6.20 16.90
N GLN A 42 24.24 -5.29 16.19
CA GLN A 42 24.19 -3.87 16.52
C GLN A 42 22.83 -3.25 16.16
N MET A 43 22.24 -3.63 15.03
CA MET A 43 20.89 -3.21 14.64
C MET A 43 19.83 -3.73 15.62
N LEU A 44 19.92 -5.00 16.01
CA LEU A 44 18.99 -5.62 16.96
C LEU A 44 19.08 -5.02 18.37
N LYS A 45 20.17 -4.35 18.73
CA LYS A 45 20.30 -3.63 20.01
C LYS A 45 19.48 -2.33 20.06
N GLN A 46 18.90 -1.88 18.95
CA GLN A 46 18.02 -0.71 18.94
C GLN A 46 16.73 -1.00 19.73
N GLU A 47 16.19 0.01 20.42
CA GLU A 47 15.07 -0.08 21.39
C GLU A 47 13.85 -0.90 20.91
N HIS A 48 13.62 -1.01 19.60
CA HIS A 48 12.47 -1.70 19.01
C HIS A 48 12.73 -3.13 18.52
N LEU A 49 13.98 -3.62 18.61
CA LEU A 49 14.39 -4.92 18.06
C LEU A 49 15.10 -5.83 19.09
N LYS A 50 15.25 -5.37 20.34
CA LYS A 50 15.98 -6.07 21.41
C LYS A 50 15.41 -7.46 21.74
N ASP A 51 14.11 -7.65 21.51
CA ASP A 51 13.41 -8.90 21.82
C ASP A 51 13.56 -9.97 20.73
N ILE A 52 14.10 -9.62 19.56
CA ILE A 52 14.35 -10.58 18.49
C ILE A 52 15.64 -11.35 18.84
N PRO A 53 15.56 -12.65 19.15
CA PRO A 53 16.76 -13.42 19.46
C PRO A 53 17.67 -13.48 18.22
N PHE A 54 18.98 -13.41 18.38
CA PHE A 54 19.93 -13.70 17.29
C PHE A 54 20.72 -14.95 17.62
N LYS A 55 20.12 -16.11 17.36
CA LYS A 55 20.64 -17.45 17.70
C LYS A 55 20.80 -18.28 16.44
N LYS A 56 21.61 -19.34 16.52
CA LYS A 56 21.77 -20.32 15.42
C LYS A 56 20.42 -20.87 14.93
N GLN A 57 19.49 -21.05 15.86
CA GLN A 57 18.15 -21.60 15.59
C GLN A 57 17.34 -20.76 14.59
N ASN A 58 17.53 -19.44 14.57
CA ASN A 58 16.74 -18.51 13.76
C ASN A 58 17.60 -17.65 12.82
N THR A 59 18.83 -18.10 12.53
CA THR A 59 19.74 -17.46 11.58
C THR A 59 20.02 -18.44 10.46
N PHE A 60 19.73 -18.11 9.20
CA PHE A 60 19.81 -19.04 8.07
C PHE A 60 20.79 -18.52 7.02
N CYS A 61 21.73 -19.36 6.58
CA CYS A 61 22.77 -18.97 5.63
C CYS A 61 22.66 -19.84 4.38
N PHE A 62 22.41 -19.20 3.25
CA PHE A 62 22.30 -19.84 1.95
C PHE A 62 23.57 -19.58 1.16
N ASP A 63 23.96 -20.55 0.36
CA ASP A 63 25.06 -20.39 -0.57
C ASP A 63 24.55 -20.24 -2.01
N SER A 64 25.17 -19.32 -2.73
CA SER A 64 24.77 -18.90 -4.08
C SER A 64 25.54 -19.59 -5.19
N GLU A 65 26.62 -20.31 -4.87
CA GLU A 65 27.50 -20.91 -5.90
C GLU A 65 26.78 -21.97 -6.74
N SER A 66 25.89 -22.76 -6.12
CA SER A 66 25.04 -23.71 -6.86
C SER A 66 24.16 -23.04 -7.93
N PHE A 67 23.57 -21.88 -7.64
CA PHE A 67 22.77 -21.13 -8.61
C PHE A 67 23.62 -20.54 -9.74
N ARG A 68 24.82 -20.02 -9.41
CA ARG A 68 25.76 -19.52 -10.41
C ARG A 68 26.23 -20.64 -11.35
N TYR A 69 26.52 -21.80 -10.79
CA TYR A 69 26.90 -22.99 -11.57
C TYR A 69 25.79 -23.39 -12.55
N LEU A 70 24.54 -23.49 -12.09
CA LEU A 70 23.40 -23.81 -12.95
C LEU A 70 23.18 -22.76 -14.05
N ALA A 71 23.32 -21.47 -13.73
CA ALA A 71 23.22 -20.39 -14.70
C ALA A 71 24.32 -20.46 -15.77
N ALA A 72 25.55 -20.74 -15.36
CA ALA A 72 26.68 -20.93 -16.29
C ALA A 72 26.49 -22.15 -17.19
N ARG A 73 26.06 -23.29 -16.64
CA ARG A 73 25.74 -24.50 -17.43
C ARG A 73 24.66 -24.24 -18.47
N ARG A 74 23.64 -23.44 -18.15
CA ARG A 74 22.58 -23.05 -19.09
C ARG A 74 23.07 -22.16 -20.24
N ASN A 75 24.21 -21.49 -20.06
CA ASN A 75 24.86 -20.68 -21.09
C ASN A 75 26.06 -21.40 -21.70
N ASP A 76 26.08 -22.74 -21.64
CA ASP A 76 27.14 -23.59 -22.20
C ASP A 76 28.55 -23.28 -21.66
N ILE A 77 28.63 -22.73 -20.44
CA ILE A 77 29.90 -22.53 -19.73
C ILE A 77 30.18 -23.78 -18.88
N TYR A 78 31.37 -24.34 -19.07
CA TYR A 78 31.84 -25.54 -18.38
C TYR A 78 32.89 -25.17 -17.34
N PHE A 79 32.84 -25.82 -16.19
CA PHE A 79 33.86 -25.73 -15.15
C PHE A 79 34.51 -27.08 -14.92
N ASP A 80 35.65 -27.07 -14.23
CA ASP A 80 36.32 -28.30 -13.81
C ASP A 80 35.51 -29.08 -12.77
N GLU A 81 35.93 -30.32 -12.50
CA GLU A 81 35.27 -31.21 -11.56
C GLU A 81 35.31 -30.67 -10.13
N PHE A 82 36.32 -29.86 -9.79
CA PHE A 82 36.44 -29.23 -8.48
C PHE A 82 35.30 -28.22 -8.25
N VAL A 83 35.09 -27.28 -9.17
CA VAL A 83 34.01 -26.28 -9.10
C VAL A 83 32.64 -26.95 -9.12
N LYS A 84 32.49 -28.03 -9.89
CA LYS A 84 31.27 -28.86 -9.91
C LYS A 84 30.97 -29.47 -8.53
N GLN A 85 31.95 -30.10 -7.90
CA GLN A 85 31.77 -30.71 -6.58
C GLN A 85 31.48 -29.66 -5.50
N GLU A 86 32.14 -28.50 -5.58
CA GLU A 86 31.87 -27.36 -4.70
C GLU A 86 30.45 -26.83 -4.85
N SER A 87 29.97 -26.72 -6.10
CA SER A 87 28.60 -26.29 -6.39
C SER A 87 27.55 -27.30 -5.90
N LEU A 88 27.88 -28.59 -5.90
CA LEU A 88 27.02 -29.66 -5.37
C LEU A 88 26.93 -29.63 -3.83
N ASN A 89 28.05 -29.35 -3.16
CA ASN A 89 28.10 -29.13 -1.71
C ASN A 89 27.33 -27.87 -1.30
N SER A 90 27.50 -26.79 -2.07
CA SER A 90 26.76 -25.54 -1.96
C SER A 90 25.25 -25.77 -2.05
N TRP A 91 24.81 -26.53 -3.05
CA TRP A 91 23.39 -26.89 -3.24
C TRP A 91 22.83 -27.63 -2.03
N THR A 92 23.52 -28.69 -1.60
CA THR A 92 23.09 -29.53 -0.47
C THR A 92 22.94 -28.71 0.81
N THR A 93 23.89 -27.79 1.06
CA THR A 93 23.85 -26.88 2.20
C THR A 93 22.65 -25.93 2.13
N SER A 94 22.45 -25.26 0.99
CA SER A 94 21.31 -24.36 0.78
C SER A 94 19.94 -25.05 0.90
N VAL A 95 19.81 -26.27 0.39
CA VAL A 95 18.59 -27.08 0.53
C VAL A 95 18.34 -27.43 2.00
N THR A 96 19.38 -27.88 2.72
CA THR A 96 19.27 -28.22 4.15
C THR A 96 18.85 -27.01 4.98
N GLU A 97 19.45 -25.85 4.71
CA GLU A 97 19.10 -24.59 5.38
C GLU A 97 17.69 -24.09 5.01
N SER A 98 17.24 -24.32 3.77
CA SER A 98 15.87 -24.01 3.35
C SER A 98 14.85 -24.87 4.09
N VAL A 99 15.10 -26.17 4.21
CA VAL A 99 14.26 -27.09 4.99
C VAL A 99 14.22 -26.67 6.46
N ARG A 100 15.37 -26.27 7.02
CA ARG A 100 15.46 -25.77 8.40
C ARG A 100 14.68 -24.48 8.60
N LEU A 101 14.74 -23.55 7.65
CA LEU A 101 13.97 -22.31 7.66
C LEU A 101 12.46 -22.61 7.65
N LEU A 102 12.01 -23.47 6.74
CA LEU A 102 10.60 -23.84 6.65
C LEU A 102 10.12 -24.54 7.92
N ALA A 103 10.90 -25.49 8.45
CA ALA A 103 10.58 -26.15 9.71
C ALA A 103 10.54 -25.17 10.89
N PHE A 104 11.42 -24.17 10.91
CA PHE A 104 11.39 -23.12 11.92
C PHE A 104 10.11 -22.29 11.81
N ILE A 105 9.75 -21.81 10.60
CA ILE A 105 8.55 -21.01 10.34
C ILE A 105 7.28 -21.76 10.75
N LEU A 106 7.17 -23.05 10.39
CA LEU A 106 6.01 -23.89 10.72
C LEU A 106 5.81 -24.08 12.24
N ASN A 107 6.88 -23.97 13.03
CA ASN A 107 6.83 -24.08 14.49
C ASN A 107 6.65 -22.73 15.19
N LEU A 108 6.66 -21.61 14.47
CA LEU A 108 6.36 -20.31 15.05
C LEU A 108 4.86 -20.21 15.32
N LYS A 109 4.51 -19.71 16.51
CA LYS A 109 3.13 -19.32 16.80
C LYS A 109 2.75 -18.23 15.80
N PRO A 110 1.64 -18.37 15.05
CA PRO A 110 1.14 -17.32 14.19
C PRO A 110 1.04 -16.03 15.00
N TYR A 111 1.68 -15.00 14.48
CA TYR A 111 1.73 -13.71 15.14
C TYR A 111 0.39 -13.01 14.96
N ASP A 112 -0.30 -12.66 16.04
CA ASP A 112 -1.55 -11.91 15.94
C ASP A 112 -1.24 -10.46 15.60
N LEU A 113 -1.41 -10.13 14.32
CA LEU A 113 -1.23 -8.76 13.82
C LEU A 113 -2.22 -7.79 14.49
N ASN A 114 -3.35 -8.25 15.05
CA ASN A 114 -4.36 -7.39 15.67
C ASN A 114 -3.90 -6.85 17.03
N GLU A 115 -3.15 -7.63 17.80
CA GLU A 115 -2.65 -7.22 19.13
C GLU A 115 -1.43 -6.27 19.03
N TRP A 116 -0.72 -6.27 17.89
CA TRP A 116 0.49 -5.46 17.73
C TRP A 116 0.18 -4.06 17.22
N GLN A 117 0.18 -3.09 18.13
CA GLN A 117 0.18 -1.67 17.82
C GLN A 117 1.62 -1.20 17.60
N SER A 118 2.04 -1.04 16.34
CA SER A 118 3.33 -0.42 16.00
C SER A 118 3.15 0.87 15.20
N ILE A 119 4.16 1.74 15.25
CA ILE A 119 4.20 2.96 14.42
C ILE A 119 4.16 2.58 12.93
N ARG A 120 4.89 1.54 12.52
CA ARG A 120 4.92 1.11 11.11
C ARG A 120 3.57 0.63 10.62
N LYS A 121 2.87 -0.19 11.42
CA LYS A 121 1.51 -0.65 11.09
C LYS A 121 0.54 0.54 11.00
N ALA A 122 0.60 1.50 11.92
CA ALA A 122 -0.25 2.69 11.88
C ALA A 122 -0.05 3.48 10.58
N ILE A 123 1.20 3.66 10.13
CA ILE A 123 1.51 4.33 8.85
C ILE A 123 0.90 3.61 7.66
N LEU A 124 1.06 2.28 7.61
CA LEU A 124 0.49 1.47 6.53
C LEU A 124 -1.04 1.58 6.52
N GLU A 125 -1.68 1.54 7.69
CA GLU A 125 -3.13 1.68 7.79
C GLU A 125 -3.61 3.08 7.42
N ILE A 126 -2.90 4.15 7.80
CA ILE A 126 -3.21 5.51 7.37
C ILE A 126 -3.10 5.65 5.86
N ALA A 127 -2.03 5.12 5.25
CA ALA A 127 -1.84 5.14 3.81
C ALA A 127 -2.96 4.38 3.08
N MET A 128 -3.36 3.21 3.59
CA MET A 128 -4.48 2.44 3.05
C MET A 128 -5.84 3.16 3.21
N LEU A 129 -6.00 3.95 4.27
CA LEU A 129 -7.22 4.71 4.54
C LEU A 129 -7.33 6.01 3.77
N ALA A 130 -6.21 6.56 3.29
CA ALA A 130 -6.17 7.87 2.66
C ALA A 130 -7.23 8.01 1.54
N ARG A 131 -7.25 7.09 0.57
CA ARG A 131 -8.21 7.15 -0.52
C ARG A 131 -9.66 6.90 -0.09
N PRO A 132 -9.99 5.84 0.68
CA PRO A 132 -11.34 5.66 1.22
C PRO A 132 -11.89 6.87 1.98
N LEU A 133 -11.06 7.52 2.78
CA LEU A 133 -11.45 8.72 3.53
C LEU A 133 -11.69 9.91 2.62
N MET A 134 -10.81 10.13 1.65
CA MET A 134 -10.97 11.24 0.71
C MET A 134 -12.18 11.08 -0.21
N GLU A 135 -12.46 9.88 -0.72
CA GLU A 135 -13.68 9.61 -1.51
C GLU A 135 -14.94 9.81 -0.67
N THR A 136 -14.92 9.39 0.61
CA THR A 136 -16.02 9.64 1.55
C THR A 136 -16.19 11.15 1.81
N LEU A 137 -15.09 11.88 1.97
CA LEU A 137 -15.10 13.33 2.15
C LEU A 137 -15.71 14.03 0.92
N ARG A 138 -15.35 13.58 -0.29
CA ARG A 138 -15.93 14.07 -1.55
C ARG A 138 -17.43 13.77 -1.65
N LEU A 139 -17.86 12.58 -1.23
CA LEU A 139 -19.28 12.22 -1.17
C LEU A 139 -20.07 13.14 -0.22
N ILE A 140 -19.54 13.39 0.98
CA ILE A 140 -20.16 14.30 1.96
C ILE A 140 -20.27 15.70 1.34
N LEU A 141 -19.24 16.17 0.63
CA LEU A 141 -19.26 17.47 -0.04
C LEU A 141 -20.34 17.55 -1.12
N TYR A 142 -20.49 16.53 -1.97
CA TYR A 142 -21.57 16.48 -2.95
C TYR A 142 -22.95 16.58 -2.27
N ASN A 143 -23.15 15.84 -1.17
CA ASN A 143 -24.40 15.85 -0.42
C ASN A 143 -24.66 17.17 0.31
N TRP A 144 -23.63 17.79 0.88
CA TRP A 144 -23.71 19.11 1.48
C TRP A 144 -24.22 20.15 0.47
N ILE A 145 -23.60 20.24 -0.71
CA ILE A 145 -24.03 21.19 -1.75
C ILE A 145 -25.42 20.88 -2.28
N LEU A 146 -25.78 19.59 -2.39
CA LEU A 146 -27.12 19.17 -2.79
C LEU A 146 -28.19 19.69 -1.81
N TYR A 147 -27.91 19.62 -0.51
CA TYR A 147 -28.82 20.11 0.52
C TYR A 147 -28.86 21.64 0.61
N GLU A 148 -27.74 22.34 0.39
CA GLU A 148 -27.74 23.81 0.27
C GLU A 148 -28.71 24.30 -0.83
N ARG A 149 -28.89 23.50 -1.87
CA ARG A 149 -29.79 23.77 -3.01
C ARG A 149 -31.25 23.34 -2.77
N ALA A 150 -31.65 23.09 -1.53
CA ALA A 150 -33.00 22.70 -1.13
C ALA A 150 -33.52 21.38 -1.74
N GLN A 151 -32.64 20.50 -2.23
CA GLN A 151 -33.00 19.14 -2.68
C GLN A 151 -32.92 18.13 -1.53
N SER A 152 -33.54 18.45 -0.39
CA SER A 152 -33.42 17.69 0.88
C SER A 152 -33.94 16.25 0.86
N HIS A 153 -34.59 15.83 -0.21
CA HIS A 153 -35.12 14.47 -0.37
C HIS A 153 -34.21 13.56 -1.22
N ASN A 154 -33.20 14.14 -1.87
CA ASN A 154 -32.26 13.41 -2.71
C ASN A 154 -30.90 13.30 -2.01
N ARG A 155 -30.16 12.22 -2.27
CA ARG A 155 -28.80 12.00 -1.80
C ARG A 155 -28.00 11.30 -2.88
N ILE A 156 -26.72 11.59 -2.96
CA ILE A 156 -25.74 10.80 -3.71
C ILE A 156 -25.21 9.72 -2.77
N ILE A 157 -25.28 8.48 -3.22
CA ILE A 157 -24.67 7.34 -2.55
C ILE A 157 -23.43 6.89 -3.31
N LEU A 158 -22.51 6.27 -2.58
CA LEU A 158 -21.28 5.71 -3.10
C LEU A 158 -21.38 4.18 -3.10
N SER A 159 -21.00 3.56 -4.20
CA SER A 159 -20.68 2.13 -4.25
C SER A 159 -19.25 1.94 -4.71
N SER A 160 -18.60 0.89 -4.22
CA SER A 160 -17.25 0.52 -4.63
C SER A 160 -17.25 -0.83 -5.33
N ASN A 161 -16.47 -0.93 -6.40
CA ASN A 161 -16.25 -2.15 -7.17
C ASN A 161 -14.78 -2.52 -7.11
N PHE A 162 -14.51 -3.82 -7.00
CA PHE A 162 -13.16 -4.33 -7.01
C PHE A 162 -12.52 -4.17 -8.39
N VAL A 163 -11.19 -4.16 -8.42
CA VAL A 163 -10.41 -4.21 -9.65
C VAL A 163 -9.72 -5.57 -9.74
N THR A 164 -9.60 -6.08 -10.97
CA THR A 164 -8.97 -7.38 -11.24
C THR A 164 -7.55 -7.25 -11.79
N SER A 165 -7.07 -6.03 -12.01
CA SER A 165 -5.75 -5.71 -12.55
C SER A 165 -5.20 -4.46 -11.87
N GLU A 166 -3.89 -4.28 -11.91
CA GLU A 166 -3.28 -3.03 -11.48
C GLU A 166 -3.74 -1.88 -12.39
N LEU A 167 -4.41 -0.88 -11.80
CA LEU A 167 -4.78 0.37 -12.46
C LEU A 167 -4.05 1.51 -11.77
N CYS A 168 -3.48 2.44 -12.53
CA CYS A 168 -2.97 3.69 -11.97
C CYS A 168 -3.87 4.87 -12.35
N SER A 169 -3.86 5.90 -11.52
CA SER A 169 -4.61 7.16 -11.72
C SER A 169 -4.45 7.79 -13.11
N ASN A 170 -3.24 7.73 -13.69
CA ASN A 170 -2.92 8.35 -14.98
C ASN A 170 -3.27 7.47 -16.19
N CYS A 171 -3.28 6.14 -16.01
CA CYS A 171 -3.57 5.18 -17.08
C CYS A 171 -5.01 4.68 -17.08
N ALA A 172 -5.72 4.85 -15.97
CA ALA A 172 -7.11 4.47 -15.86
C ALA A 172 -7.94 5.31 -16.82
N GLN A 173 -8.76 4.63 -17.63
CA GLN A 173 -9.74 5.30 -18.46
C GLN A 173 -10.78 5.92 -17.52
N SER A 174 -11.07 7.21 -17.73
CA SER A 174 -12.11 7.91 -16.99
C SER A 174 -13.19 8.42 -17.93
N ASN A 175 -14.42 8.42 -17.43
CA ASN A 175 -15.57 9.01 -18.11
C ASN A 175 -16.23 10.02 -17.18
N ILE A 176 -16.74 11.11 -17.76
CA ILE A 176 -17.55 12.08 -17.01
C ILE A 176 -19.01 11.66 -17.14
N VAL A 177 -19.64 11.37 -16.00
CA VAL A 177 -21.03 10.93 -15.92
C VAL A 177 -21.87 11.97 -15.19
N LYS A 178 -23.14 12.12 -15.58
CA LYS A 178 -24.07 13.02 -14.90
C LYS A 178 -24.80 12.27 -13.78
N VAL A 179 -24.64 12.73 -12.55
CA VAL A 179 -25.27 12.15 -11.34
C VAL A 179 -26.07 13.24 -10.64
N GLY A 180 -27.39 13.21 -10.84
CA GLY A 180 -28.27 14.28 -10.38
C GLY A 180 -27.87 15.65 -11.00
N PRO A 181 -27.62 16.69 -10.18
CA PRO A 181 -27.16 17.99 -10.67
C PRO A 181 -25.64 18.08 -10.89
N PHE A 182 -24.88 17.02 -10.61
CA PHE A 182 -23.42 17.03 -10.73
C PHE A 182 -22.94 16.26 -11.97
N TYR A 183 -21.80 16.66 -12.50
CA TYR A 183 -20.96 15.81 -13.32
C TYR A 183 -19.84 15.24 -12.46
N ILE A 184 -19.54 13.95 -12.57
CA ILE A 184 -18.54 13.26 -11.73
C ILE A 184 -17.62 12.47 -12.65
N MET A 185 -16.32 12.49 -12.36
CA MET A 185 -15.34 11.65 -13.05
C MET A 185 -15.36 10.25 -12.44
N GLU A 186 -15.71 9.24 -13.24
CA GLU A 186 -15.69 7.84 -12.83
C GLU A 186 -14.61 7.07 -13.60
N TYR A 187 -13.84 6.27 -12.86
CA TYR A 187 -12.83 5.39 -13.42
C TYR A 187 -13.46 4.11 -13.97
N GLN A 188 -12.90 3.59 -15.06
CA GLN A 188 -13.31 2.34 -15.68
C GLN A 188 -12.24 1.27 -15.53
N SER A 189 -12.67 0.05 -15.17
CA SER A 189 -11.82 -1.13 -15.25
C SER A 189 -11.73 -1.52 -16.72
N ASN A 190 -10.56 -1.35 -17.33
CA ASN A 190 -10.37 -1.72 -18.72
C ASN A 190 -10.05 -3.22 -18.79
N THR A 191 -11.08 -4.06 -18.93
CA THR A 191 -10.92 -5.53 -19.00
C THR A 191 -10.16 -6.01 -20.22
N ASN A 192 -9.98 -5.14 -21.23
CA ASN A 192 -9.48 -5.52 -22.56
C ASN A 192 -7.99 -5.20 -22.78
N LYS A 193 -7.30 -4.60 -21.82
CA LYS A 193 -5.84 -4.47 -21.87
C LYS A 193 -5.23 -5.54 -20.96
N THR A 194 -4.62 -6.55 -21.57
CA THR A 194 -3.54 -7.31 -20.92
C THR A 194 -2.48 -6.28 -20.51
N THR A 195 -2.52 -5.84 -19.26
CA THR A 195 -1.68 -4.75 -18.77
C THR A 195 -0.23 -5.17 -18.85
N LYS A 196 0.45 -4.71 -19.91
CA LYS A 196 1.88 -4.43 -19.81
C LYS A 196 2.04 -3.34 -18.76
N ASP A 197 3.05 -3.49 -17.92
CA ASP A 197 3.44 -2.57 -16.86
C ASP A 197 3.22 -1.10 -17.25
N CYS A 198 2.58 -0.30 -16.37
CA CYS A 198 2.45 1.15 -16.57
C CYS A 198 3.85 1.73 -16.81
N LEU A 199 4.13 2.26 -18.01
CA LEU A 199 5.38 2.98 -18.30
C LEU A 199 5.37 4.42 -17.75
N CYS A 200 4.48 4.67 -16.82
CA CYS A 200 4.22 5.95 -16.21
C CYS A 200 5.44 6.31 -15.36
N PRO A 201 6.02 7.52 -15.49
CA PRO A 201 7.04 7.94 -14.55
C PRO A 201 6.46 7.84 -13.13
N PHE A 202 7.21 7.23 -12.22
CA PHE A 202 6.90 7.22 -10.78
C PHE A 202 7.06 8.66 -10.25
N ASP A 203 6.10 9.52 -10.56
CA ASP A 203 5.98 10.86 -10.03
C ASP A 203 4.98 10.89 -8.85
N GLU A 204 4.93 12.01 -8.15
CA GLU A 204 4.08 12.20 -6.96
C GLU A 204 2.57 12.14 -7.24
N GLN A 205 2.15 12.04 -8.51
CA GLN A 205 0.74 11.97 -8.91
C GLN A 205 0.31 10.55 -9.29
N HIS A 206 1.25 9.61 -9.27
CA HIS A 206 1.03 8.20 -9.58
C HIS A 206 0.60 7.43 -8.33
N PHE A 207 -0.65 6.99 -8.26
CA PHE A 207 -1.10 6.05 -7.21
C PHE A 207 -1.93 4.90 -7.79
N LEU A 208 -1.86 3.78 -7.08
CA LEU A 208 -2.57 2.55 -7.43
C LEU A 208 -4.06 2.69 -7.11
N ILE A 209 -4.90 2.43 -8.10
CA ILE A 209 -6.34 2.33 -7.98
C ILE A 209 -6.67 0.90 -7.58
N GLU A 210 -6.87 0.67 -6.29
CA GLU A 210 -7.21 -0.65 -5.73
C GLU A 210 -8.72 -0.94 -5.72
N PHE A 211 -9.54 0.05 -6.08
CA PHE A 211 -10.99 -0.04 -6.21
C PHE A 211 -11.51 1.12 -7.07
N ILE A 212 -12.69 0.94 -7.64
CA ILE A 212 -13.40 1.95 -8.43
C ILE A 212 -14.64 2.40 -7.66
N VAL A 213 -14.83 3.71 -7.59
CA VAL A 213 -16.01 4.34 -7.01
C VAL A 213 -17.04 4.60 -8.10
N LYS A 214 -18.32 4.30 -7.81
CA LYS A 214 -19.48 4.70 -8.60
C LYS A 214 -20.47 5.47 -7.75
N HIS A 215 -21.11 6.46 -8.35
CA HIS A 215 -22.08 7.32 -7.66
C HIS A 215 -23.48 7.15 -8.23
N GLU A 216 -24.46 7.10 -7.33
CA GLU A 216 -25.87 6.97 -7.71
C GLU A 216 -26.71 8.04 -7.02
N PHE A 217 -27.69 8.58 -7.73
CA PHE A 217 -28.61 9.60 -7.22
C PHE A 217 -29.91 8.96 -6.76
N VAL A 218 -30.22 9.07 -5.46
CA VAL A 218 -31.33 8.34 -4.83
C VAL A 218 -32.31 9.30 -4.15
N SER A 219 -33.61 9.10 -4.38
CA SER A 219 -34.70 9.97 -3.89
C SER A 219 -35.28 9.59 -2.52
N LYS A 220 -34.48 8.99 -1.63
CA LYS A 220 -34.96 8.47 -0.32
C LYS A 220 -34.01 8.83 0.82
N SER A 221 -33.89 10.12 1.15
CA SER A 221 -33.14 10.54 2.32
C SER A 221 -34.08 10.87 3.50
N THR A 222 -33.79 10.32 4.68
CA THR A 222 -34.24 10.90 5.95
C THR A 222 -33.71 12.33 6.04
N LYS A 223 -34.54 13.31 6.43
CA LYS A 223 -34.15 14.73 6.52
C LYS A 223 -32.88 14.90 7.39
N LEU A 224 -31.72 15.00 6.74
CA LEU A 224 -30.48 15.49 7.34
C LEU A 224 -30.44 17.01 7.14
N SER A 225 -29.99 17.76 8.14
CA SER A 225 -29.89 19.21 8.00
C SER A 225 -28.61 19.58 7.24
N VAL A 226 -28.62 20.73 6.55
CA VAL A 226 -27.42 21.28 5.87
C VAL A 226 -26.26 21.45 6.84
N SER A 227 -26.56 21.86 8.08
CA SER A 227 -25.55 21.99 9.14
C SER A 227 -24.91 20.65 9.51
N ASP A 228 -25.65 19.55 9.48
CA ASP A 228 -25.11 18.23 9.86
C ASP A 228 -24.07 17.74 8.86
N GLU A 229 -24.33 17.85 7.55
CA GLU A 229 -23.35 17.43 6.53
C GLU A 229 -22.13 18.34 6.48
N LYS A 230 -22.32 19.67 6.60
CA LYS A 230 -21.21 20.62 6.68
C LYS A 230 -20.30 20.33 7.89
N ASN A 231 -20.90 20.08 9.05
CA ASN A 231 -20.14 19.73 10.25
C ASN A 231 -19.45 18.38 10.10
N SER A 232 -20.11 17.39 9.49
CA SER A 232 -19.54 16.06 9.21
C SER A 232 -18.34 16.16 8.26
N PHE A 233 -18.42 17.02 7.24
CA PHE A 233 -17.34 17.29 6.31
C PHE A 233 -16.09 17.82 7.02
N TYR A 234 -16.25 18.87 7.83
CA TYR A 234 -15.11 19.48 8.53
C TYR A 234 -14.59 18.61 9.68
N ASP A 235 -15.45 17.86 10.39
CA ASP A 235 -14.98 16.89 11.39
C ASP A 235 -14.13 15.81 10.72
N LEU A 236 -14.60 15.21 9.62
CA LEU A 236 -13.82 14.20 8.90
C LEU A 236 -12.49 14.76 8.37
N LEU A 237 -12.50 15.97 7.80
CA LEU A 237 -11.28 16.64 7.35
C LEU A 237 -10.28 16.81 8.50
N PHE A 238 -10.75 17.28 9.66
CA PHE A 238 -9.91 17.48 10.82
C PHE A 238 -9.38 16.17 11.40
N GLN A 239 -10.16 15.07 11.35
CA GLN A 239 -9.66 13.74 11.72
C GLN A 239 -8.52 13.29 10.79
N CYS A 240 -8.61 13.56 9.49
CA CYS A 240 -7.50 13.31 8.55
C CYS A 240 -6.26 14.16 8.91
N ASP A 241 -6.45 15.42 9.30
CA ASP A 241 -5.36 16.30 9.73
C ASP A 241 -4.68 15.83 11.02
N LYS A 242 -5.42 15.22 11.95
CA LYS A 242 -4.82 14.54 13.11
C LYS A 242 -3.92 13.37 12.70
N LEU A 243 -4.34 12.58 11.70
CA LEU A 243 -3.50 11.49 11.18
C LEU A 243 -2.23 12.04 10.51
N THR A 244 -2.34 13.11 9.71
CA THR A 244 -1.18 13.79 9.11
C THR A 244 -0.23 14.34 10.18
N HIS A 245 -0.76 14.99 11.22
CA HIS A 245 0.03 15.49 12.34
C HIS A 245 0.82 14.38 13.04
N PHE A 246 0.19 13.22 13.27
CA PHE A 246 0.90 12.06 13.80
C PHE A 246 2.07 11.61 12.90
N LEU A 247 1.87 11.56 11.58
CA LEU A 247 2.93 11.19 10.63
C LEU A 247 4.10 12.19 10.66
N GLN A 248 3.80 13.49 10.76
CA GLN A 248 4.78 14.57 10.88
C GLN A 248 5.55 14.49 12.20
N GLN A 249 4.88 14.24 13.33
CA GLN A 249 5.50 14.12 14.66
C GLN A 249 6.58 13.03 14.71
N LYS A 250 6.37 11.92 13.98
CA LYS A 250 7.35 10.84 13.93
C LYS A 250 8.51 11.10 12.96
N ARG A 251 8.52 12.26 12.27
CA ARG A 251 9.50 12.63 11.22
C ARG A 251 9.59 11.59 10.09
N LEU A 252 8.48 10.89 9.85
CA LEU A 252 8.42 9.80 8.86
C LEU A 252 7.88 10.27 7.51
N SER A 253 7.20 11.41 7.47
CA SER A 253 6.83 12.11 6.23
C SER A 253 7.16 13.59 6.36
N ASN A 254 8.42 13.98 6.13
CA ASN A 254 8.73 15.40 5.96
C ASN A 254 8.15 15.96 4.64
N GLU A 255 7.67 15.10 3.73
CA GLU A 255 7.30 15.53 2.37
C GLU A 255 5.91 15.08 1.87
N ASN A 256 5.33 13.95 2.32
CA ASN A 256 4.08 13.45 1.70
C ASN A 256 2.95 13.23 2.71
N ASP A 257 2.11 14.26 2.88
CA ASP A 257 0.73 14.10 3.37
C ASP A 257 -0.06 13.24 2.35
N PRO A 258 -0.52 12.03 2.73
CA PRO A 258 -1.17 11.12 1.79
C PRO A 258 -2.54 11.63 1.31
N PHE A 259 -3.16 12.56 2.02
CA PHE A 259 -4.44 13.16 1.67
C PHE A 259 -4.28 14.31 0.66
N ILE A 260 -3.18 15.07 0.72
CA ILE A 260 -2.93 16.20 -0.19
C ILE A 260 -2.82 15.76 -1.65
N ALA A 261 -2.15 14.64 -1.93
CA ALA A 261 -2.03 14.13 -3.29
C ALA A 261 -3.41 13.84 -3.92
N ILE A 262 -4.31 13.26 -3.14
CA ILE A 262 -5.68 12.92 -3.55
C ILE A 262 -6.54 14.19 -3.68
N LEU A 263 -6.37 15.17 -2.80
CA LEU A 263 -7.05 16.47 -2.92
C LEU A 263 -6.67 17.20 -4.22
N LYS A 264 -5.37 17.24 -4.55
CA LYS A 264 -4.89 17.83 -5.81
C LYS A 264 -5.50 17.13 -7.03
N GLN A 265 -5.63 15.81 -6.96
CA GLN A 265 -6.30 15.05 -8.00
C GLN A 265 -7.77 15.43 -8.12
N PHE A 266 -8.52 15.51 -7.02
CA PHE A 266 -9.92 15.96 -7.07
C PHE A 266 -10.07 17.36 -7.66
N GLN A 267 -9.17 18.29 -7.33
CA GLN A 267 -9.14 19.62 -7.96
C GLN A 267 -8.93 19.52 -9.48
N ASN A 268 -7.99 18.68 -9.93
CA ASN A 268 -7.74 18.45 -11.35
C ASN A 268 -8.94 17.79 -12.07
N GLU A 269 -9.64 16.87 -11.41
CA GLU A 269 -10.85 16.23 -11.95
C GLU A 269 -11.98 17.24 -12.12
N GLU A 270 -12.24 18.08 -11.12
CA GLU A 270 -13.27 19.12 -11.17
C GLU A 270 -12.91 20.20 -12.19
N GLN A 271 -11.64 20.55 -12.36
CA GLN A 271 -11.19 21.45 -13.43
C GLN A 271 -11.47 20.87 -14.81
N LYS A 272 -11.18 19.57 -15.04
CA LYS A 272 -11.51 18.90 -16.32
C LYS A 272 -13.02 18.88 -16.59
N ILE A 273 -13.83 18.70 -15.55
CA ILE A 273 -15.30 18.78 -15.65
C ILE A 273 -15.71 20.21 -16.04
N HIS A 274 -15.11 21.22 -15.41
CA HIS A 274 -15.37 22.61 -15.71
C HIS A 274 -15.07 22.97 -17.17
N ASP A 275 -13.88 22.58 -17.66
CA ASP A 275 -13.42 22.82 -19.02
C ASP A 275 -14.34 22.17 -20.07
N ASN A 276 -14.89 20.99 -19.77
CA ASN A 276 -15.73 20.24 -20.71
C ASN A 276 -17.20 20.66 -20.71
N PHE A 277 -17.73 21.24 -19.63
CA PHE A 277 -19.19 21.42 -19.46
C PHE A 277 -19.66 22.86 -19.11
N ASN A 278 -18.83 23.89 -19.33
CA ASN A 278 -19.14 25.31 -19.06
C ASN A 278 -19.94 25.50 -17.74
N THR A 279 -19.28 25.19 -16.63
CA THR A 279 -19.96 24.93 -15.35
C THR A 279 -20.15 26.16 -14.46
N ASP A 280 -19.97 27.38 -14.97
CA ASP A 280 -20.04 28.62 -14.18
C ASP A 280 -21.37 28.83 -13.43
N ALA A 281 -22.46 28.19 -13.87
CA ALA A 281 -23.76 28.19 -13.18
C ALA A 281 -24.12 26.84 -12.52
N ASN A 282 -23.23 25.84 -12.53
CA ASN A 282 -23.52 24.46 -12.12
C ASN A 282 -23.04 24.10 -10.70
N ALA A 283 -23.50 22.96 -10.18
CA ALA A 283 -23.12 22.40 -8.87
C ALA A 283 -21.62 22.17 -8.71
N ASN A 284 -20.96 21.74 -9.79
CA ASN A 284 -19.51 21.50 -9.82
C ASN A 284 -18.67 22.75 -9.53
N LYS A 285 -19.12 23.96 -9.93
CA LYS A 285 -18.37 25.17 -9.61
C LYS A 285 -18.26 25.39 -8.10
N ARG A 286 -19.36 25.14 -7.38
CA ARG A 286 -19.39 25.23 -5.92
C ARG A 286 -18.51 24.16 -5.26
N ILE A 287 -18.41 22.96 -5.85
CA ILE A 287 -17.46 21.92 -5.39
C ILE A 287 -16.04 22.46 -5.51
N GLN A 288 -15.67 22.99 -6.68
CA GLN A 288 -14.35 23.54 -6.93
C GLN A 288 -14.01 24.67 -5.96
N ASP A 289 -14.93 25.61 -5.73
CA ASP A 289 -14.73 26.72 -4.79
C ASP A 289 -14.42 26.21 -3.36
N VAL A 290 -15.11 25.16 -2.91
CA VAL A 290 -14.84 24.55 -1.60
C VAL A 290 -13.49 23.85 -1.58
N LEU A 291 -13.17 23.07 -2.63
CA LEU A 291 -11.89 22.36 -2.75
C LEU A 291 -10.69 23.33 -2.72
N ASP A 292 -10.80 24.46 -3.43
CA ASP A 292 -9.76 25.50 -3.47
C ASP A 292 -9.55 26.16 -2.10
N TYR A 293 -10.61 26.20 -1.28
CA TYR A 293 -10.55 26.71 0.09
C TYR A 293 -10.07 25.67 1.13
N LEU A 294 -9.87 24.39 0.77
CA LEU A 294 -9.42 23.38 1.74
C LEU A 294 -7.97 23.57 2.17
N LYS A 295 -7.11 24.06 1.27
CA LYS A 295 -5.70 24.29 1.58
C LYS A 295 -5.50 25.20 2.80
N PRO A 296 -6.07 26.43 2.85
CA PRO A 296 -5.91 27.29 4.02
C PRO A 296 -6.55 26.71 5.29
N ILE A 297 -7.64 25.96 5.17
CA ILE A 297 -8.26 25.28 6.32
C ILE A 297 -7.31 24.23 6.92
N ARG A 298 -6.73 23.36 6.09
CA ARG A 298 -5.77 22.34 6.55
C ARG A 298 -4.51 22.98 7.15
N GLU A 299 -4.04 24.09 6.58
CA GLU A 299 -2.92 24.85 7.14
C GLU A 299 -3.26 25.43 8.52
N GLN A 300 -4.49 25.92 8.71
CA GLN A 300 -4.98 26.39 10.00
C GLN A 300 -5.11 25.25 11.02
N ASP A 301 -5.67 24.11 10.62
CA ASP A 301 -5.81 22.93 11.49
C ASP A 301 -4.45 22.37 11.90
N SER A 302 -3.48 22.31 10.97
CA SER A 302 -2.09 21.93 11.27
C SER A 302 -1.47 22.88 12.29
N LYS A 303 -1.61 24.20 12.12
CA LYS A 303 -1.13 25.19 13.12
C LYS A 303 -1.78 24.97 14.48
N ARG A 304 -3.10 24.77 14.54
CA ARG A 304 -3.83 24.49 15.79
C ARG A 304 -3.30 23.23 16.49
N LEU A 305 -3.02 22.16 15.74
CA LEU A 305 -2.47 20.90 16.27
C LEU A 305 -1.03 21.06 16.79
N ILE A 306 -0.22 21.90 16.14
CA ILE A 306 1.14 22.23 16.58
C ILE A 306 1.09 23.11 17.85
N GLU A 307 0.29 24.17 17.85
CA GLU A 307 0.17 25.13 18.95
C GLU A 307 -0.39 24.51 20.23
N SER A 308 -1.33 23.58 20.10
CA SER A 308 -1.88 22.81 21.23
C SER A 308 -0.87 21.85 21.86
N ASN A 309 0.29 21.60 21.22
CA ASN A 309 1.27 20.60 21.62
C ASN A 309 0.64 19.21 21.85
N GLU A 310 -0.46 18.91 21.14
CA GLU A 310 -1.16 17.63 21.20
C GLU A 310 -0.25 16.55 20.62
N ILE A 311 0.44 15.81 21.49
CA ILE A 311 1.19 14.61 21.09
C ILE A 311 0.21 13.45 21.03
N LEU A 312 -0.12 13.01 19.82
CA LEU A 312 -0.98 11.85 19.63
C LEU A 312 -0.22 10.58 20.01
N SER A 313 -0.66 9.93 21.08
CA SER A 313 -0.15 8.62 21.48
C SER A 313 -0.54 7.58 20.44
N LEU A 314 0.24 6.50 20.35
CA LEU A 314 -0.03 5.42 19.40
C LEU A 314 -1.42 4.79 19.64
N SER A 315 -1.84 4.66 20.90
CA SER A 315 -3.15 4.14 21.27
C SER A 315 -4.29 5.04 20.77
N GLU A 316 -4.14 6.36 20.87
CA GLU A 316 -5.13 7.32 20.35
C GLU A 316 -5.23 7.27 18.83
N VAL A 317 -4.10 7.09 18.14
CA VAL A 317 -4.08 6.94 16.68
C VAL A 317 -4.83 5.68 16.24
N TYR A 318 -4.64 4.55 16.92
CA TYR A 318 -5.41 3.33 16.59
C TYR A 318 -6.90 3.50 16.88
N LYS A 319 -7.29 4.14 18.00
CA LYS A 319 -8.70 4.46 18.27
C LYS A 319 -9.29 5.34 17.17
N LEU A 320 -8.54 6.32 16.69
CA LEU A 320 -8.94 7.18 15.59
C LEU A 320 -9.10 6.39 14.29
N ILE A 321 -8.12 5.58 13.94
CA ILE A 321 -8.16 4.68 12.77
C ILE A 321 -9.39 3.77 12.81
N ASP A 322 -9.67 3.15 13.97
CA ASP A 322 -10.82 2.25 14.13
C ASP A 322 -12.15 3.00 14.02
N LYS A 323 -12.24 4.20 14.61
CA LYS A 323 -13.40 5.11 14.43
C LYS A 323 -13.63 5.42 12.95
N LEU A 324 -12.57 5.74 12.21
CA LEU A 324 -12.64 6.07 10.79
C LEU A 324 -13.00 4.87 9.91
N LYS A 325 -12.47 3.68 10.22
CA LYS A 325 -12.85 2.41 9.56
C LYS A 325 -14.31 2.03 9.79
N ALA A 326 -14.91 2.49 10.88
CA ALA A 326 -16.30 2.19 11.22
C ALA A 326 -17.30 3.02 10.39
N ILE A 327 -16.87 4.08 9.71
CA ILE A 327 -17.73 4.85 8.80
C ILE A 327 -18.24 3.92 7.68
N PRO A 328 -19.56 3.81 7.43
CA PRO A 328 -20.11 2.80 6.52
C PRO A 328 -19.49 2.80 5.12
N GLU A 329 -19.34 3.99 4.53
CA GLU A 329 -18.77 4.17 3.19
C GLU A 329 -17.29 3.78 3.16
N VAL A 330 -16.53 4.12 4.22
CA VAL A 330 -15.12 3.73 4.36
C VAL A 330 -15.00 2.21 4.50
N LYS A 331 -15.83 1.60 5.35
CA LYS A 331 -15.86 0.15 5.56
C LYS A 331 -16.12 -0.59 4.26
N GLN A 332 -17.12 -0.17 3.48
CA GLN A 332 -17.42 -0.77 2.19
C GLN A 332 -16.23 -0.71 1.22
N GLN A 333 -15.55 0.44 1.15
CA GLN A 333 -14.37 0.62 0.31
C GLN A 333 -13.20 -0.26 0.77
N ILE A 334 -12.97 -0.40 2.07
CA ILE A 334 -11.93 -1.27 2.62
C ILE A 334 -12.18 -2.75 2.29
N GLU A 335 -13.41 -3.22 2.44
CA GLU A 335 -13.75 -4.60 2.07
C GLU A 335 -13.56 -4.85 0.57
N THR A 336 -13.87 -3.84 -0.25
CA THR A 336 -13.59 -3.90 -1.70
C THR A 336 -12.10 -3.96 -2.01
N ILE A 337 -11.26 -3.18 -1.31
CA ILE A 337 -9.80 -3.24 -1.45
C ILE A 337 -9.28 -4.63 -1.08
N LYS A 338 -9.76 -5.22 0.03
CA LYS A 338 -9.38 -6.57 0.45
C LYS A 338 -9.72 -7.60 -0.62
N GLU A 339 -10.90 -7.49 -1.22
CA GLU A 339 -11.33 -8.39 -2.28
C GLU A 339 -10.50 -8.21 -3.56
N SER A 340 -10.24 -6.97 -3.99
CA SER A 340 -9.32 -6.71 -5.12
C SER A 340 -7.95 -7.35 -4.90
N ARG A 341 -7.38 -7.16 -3.70
CA ARG A 341 -6.08 -7.76 -3.34
C ARG A 341 -6.14 -9.28 -3.34
N ARG A 342 -7.20 -9.89 -2.80
CA ARG A 342 -7.40 -11.34 -2.82
C ARG A 342 -7.46 -11.88 -4.25
N LEU A 343 -8.17 -11.20 -5.15
CA LEU A 343 -8.25 -11.58 -6.55
C LEU A 343 -6.92 -11.43 -7.29
N MET A 344 -6.20 -10.33 -7.05
CA MET A 344 -4.86 -10.13 -7.63
C MET A 344 -3.87 -11.17 -7.10
N MET A 345 -3.90 -11.47 -5.80
CA MET A 345 -3.13 -12.56 -5.21
C MET A 345 -3.45 -13.89 -5.89
N HIS A 346 -4.72 -14.25 -6.08
CA HIS A 346 -5.09 -15.47 -6.79
C HIS A 346 -4.70 -15.49 -8.27
N ALA A 347 -4.69 -14.34 -8.94
CA ALA A 347 -4.26 -14.24 -10.34
C ALA A 347 -2.73 -14.40 -10.47
N HIS A 348 -1.98 -13.90 -9.49
CA HIS A 348 -0.52 -14.03 -9.40
C HIS A 348 -0.06 -15.29 -8.67
N ASP A 349 -0.98 -15.99 -7.99
CA ASP A 349 -0.83 -17.37 -7.56
C ASP A 349 -0.72 -18.22 -8.84
N CYS A 350 0.46 -18.17 -9.45
CA CYS A 350 0.92 -19.27 -10.23
C CYS A 350 0.84 -20.45 -9.29
N SER A 351 -0.14 -21.34 -9.50
CA SER A 351 0.00 -22.70 -9.06
C SER A 351 1.36 -23.11 -9.58
N VAL A 352 2.36 -23.17 -8.70
CA VAL A 352 3.58 -23.87 -8.97
C VAL A 352 3.08 -25.29 -9.10
N LYS A 353 2.66 -25.65 -10.32
CA LYS A 353 2.68 -27.02 -10.76
C LYS A 353 4.15 -27.33 -10.66
N ILE A 354 4.54 -27.79 -9.47
CA ILE A 354 5.73 -28.59 -9.31
C ILE A 354 5.50 -29.60 -10.43
N PRO A 355 6.30 -29.58 -11.51
CA PRO A 355 6.18 -30.62 -12.51
C PRO A 355 6.18 -31.93 -11.73
N SER A 356 5.63 -33.00 -12.26
CA SER A 356 6.01 -34.31 -11.73
C SER A 356 7.51 -34.51 -12.04
N MET A 357 8.38 -33.72 -11.41
CA MET A 357 9.74 -34.04 -11.15
C MET A 357 9.59 -35.26 -10.27
N LYS A 358 9.68 -36.44 -10.91
CA LYS A 358 10.48 -37.50 -10.32
C LYS A 358 11.64 -36.78 -9.66
N ASN A 359 11.75 -36.86 -8.32
CA ASN A 359 12.77 -36.17 -7.53
C ASN A 359 14.14 -36.41 -8.16
N LYS A 360 14.49 -35.58 -9.15
CA LYS A 360 15.77 -35.71 -9.82
C LYS A 360 16.72 -35.12 -8.84
N THR A 361 17.56 -35.96 -8.26
CA THR A 361 18.66 -35.49 -7.44
C THR A 361 19.45 -34.46 -8.25
N PHE A 362 20.09 -33.49 -7.59
CA PHE A 362 20.93 -32.53 -8.30
C PHE A 362 21.95 -33.25 -9.21
N SER A 363 22.45 -34.41 -8.78
CA SER A 363 23.25 -35.35 -9.56
C SER A 363 22.60 -35.80 -10.88
N GLU A 364 21.29 -36.01 -10.93
CA GLU A 364 20.55 -36.38 -12.14
C GLU A 364 20.37 -35.19 -13.09
N LEU A 365 20.22 -33.97 -12.59
CA LEU A 365 20.16 -32.75 -13.41
C LEU A 365 21.52 -32.45 -14.07
N MET A 366 22.61 -32.76 -13.36
CA MET A 366 23.98 -32.63 -13.84
C MET A 366 24.32 -33.62 -14.96
N ASN A 367 23.64 -34.76 -15.02
CA ASN A 367 23.88 -35.83 -15.98
C ASN A 367 22.89 -35.84 -17.16
N SER A 368 21.80 -35.05 -17.11
CA SER A 368 20.73 -35.08 -18.11
C SER A 368 20.70 -33.88 -19.07
N SER A 369 21.82 -33.15 -19.23
CA SER A 369 21.93 -31.97 -20.10
C SER A 369 23.17 -32.04 -20.96
#